data_AF-A0A0Q5V9Q6-F1
#
_entry.id   AF-A0A0Q5V9Q6-F1
#
_cell.length_a   1.000
_cell.length_b   1.000
_cell.length_c   1.000
_cell.angle_alpha   90.00
_cell.angle_beta   90.00
_cell.angle_gamma   90.00
#
_symmetry.space_group_name_H-M   'P 1'
#
loop_
_entity.id
_entity.type
_entity.pdbx_description
1 polymer ?
#
loop_
_entity_poly.entity_id
_entity_poly.type
_entity_poly.pdbx_seq_one_letter_code
_entity_poly.pdbx_strand_id
1 'polypeptide(L)'
;MQTLPWVERRWTSHDGLSLFARDYAPAAGPARLPVVAIHGLTRNSADFEAIAPLLAQSGRRVLAVDARGRGRSDRAPDPMTYQPPTYVQDVAALLKATGIERAVFLGTSMGGLITMGLAAVKPRAIAAAIINDVGPEVAREGLARIAAYSGQPVDTPTWAAAAAYARQINAVAFPHYADADWDTFARRVFREGTEGAPILDYDPDIAVPIRAAGEKALVPNLWPFFSKLARGRPVLLIRGERSDLLSADIAAKMRRKAPGMAYAEIPGVGHAPMLDEAEARAAIFEFLREVD
;
A
#
# COMPACT_ATOMS: atom_id res chain seq x y z
N MET A 1 4.49 -25.09 16.50
CA MET A 1 4.67 -23.96 15.58
C MET A 1 3.37 -23.76 14.82
N GLN A 2 2.67 -22.63 14.99
CA GLN A 2 1.55 -22.30 14.09
C GLN A 2 2.11 -22.13 12.67
N THR A 3 1.53 -22.84 11.71
CA THR A 3 1.82 -22.66 10.29
C THR A 3 1.34 -21.29 9.87
N LEU A 4 2.23 -20.45 9.36
CA LEU A 4 1.86 -19.15 8.79
C LEU A 4 0.98 -19.38 7.55
N PRO A 5 -0.03 -18.51 7.30
CA PRO A 5 -0.95 -18.67 6.16
C PRO A 5 -0.32 -18.29 4.80
N TRP A 6 0.99 -18.03 4.77
CA TRP A 6 1.75 -17.60 3.61
C TRP A 6 3.15 -18.20 3.64
N VAL A 7 3.79 -18.25 2.47
CA VAL A 7 5.21 -18.60 2.32
C VAL A 7 6.02 -17.37 1.91
N GLU A 8 7.30 -17.37 2.24
CA GLU A 8 8.21 -16.31 1.82
C GLU A 8 8.50 -16.39 0.32
N ARG A 9 8.29 -15.27 -0.37
CA ARG A 9 8.71 -15.07 -1.75
C ARG A 9 9.75 -13.98 -1.82
N ARG A 10 10.84 -14.25 -2.54
CA ARG A 10 11.85 -13.25 -2.89
C ARG A 10 12.02 -13.10 -4.39
N TRP A 11 12.40 -11.90 -4.81
CA TRP A 11 12.86 -11.63 -6.18
C TRP A 11 13.95 -10.55 -6.14
N THR A 12 14.74 -10.49 -7.21
CA THR A 12 15.82 -9.51 -7.33
C THR A 12 15.34 -8.31 -8.12
N SER A 13 15.59 -7.10 -7.61
CA SER A 13 15.38 -5.86 -8.33
C SER A 13 16.36 -5.73 -9.51
N HIS A 14 16.13 -4.76 -10.40
CA HIS A 14 17.02 -4.50 -11.53
C HIS A 14 18.46 -4.10 -11.13
N ASP A 15 18.62 -3.56 -9.91
CA ASP A 15 19.88 -3.11 -9.31
C ASP A 15 20.41 -4.06 -8.21
N GLY A 16 19.85 -5.28 -8.11
CA GLY A 16 20.44 -6.37 -7.32
C GLY A 16 19.93 -6.53 -5.89
N LEU A 17 18.95 -5.75 -5.44
CA LEU A 17 18.33 -5.87 -4.12
C LEU A 17 17.43 -7.11 -4.03
N SER A 18 17.48 -7.81 -2.90
CA SER A 18 16.56 -8.88 -2.54
C SER A 18 15.28 -8.30 -1.94
N LEU A 19 14.18 -8.38 -2.70
CA LEU A 19 12.88 -7.88 -2.29
C LEU A 19 11.99 -9.02 -1.82
N PHE A 20 11.06 -8.72 -0.91
CA PHE A 20 10.24 -9.69 -0.20
C PHE A 20 8.74 -9.51 -0.47
N ALA A 21 8.02 -10.63 -0.49
CA ALA A 21 6.56 -10.66 -0.41
C ALA A 21 6.08 -11.83 0.45
N ARG A 22 4.98 -11.62 1.16
CA ARG A 22 4.16 -12.71 1.71
C ARG A 22 3.32 -13.29 0.56
N ASP A 23 3.52 -14.57 0.27
CA ASP A 23 2.88 -15.29 -0.84
C ASP A 23 1.80 -16.23 -0.28
N TYR A 24 0.54 -15.78 -0.36
CA TYR A 24 -0.62 -16.52 0.10
C TYR A 24 -1.14 -17.39 -1.05
N ALA A 25 -1.13 -18.70 -0.84
CA ALA A 25 -1.64 -19.66 -1.81
C ALA A 25 -3.18 -19.52 -1.92
N PRO A 26 -3.74 -19.59 -3.14
CA PRO A 26 -5.19 -19.62 -3.31
C PRO A 26 -5.78 -20.89 -2.71
N ALA A 27 -7.02 -20.79 -2.20
CA ALA A 27 -7.82 -21.98 -1.94
C ALA A 27 -8.05 -22.79 -3.22
N ALA A 28 -8.26 -24.10 -3.07
CA ALA A 28 -8.53 -24.98 -4.20
C ALA A 28 -9.80 -24.54 -4.97
N GLY A 29 -9.76 -24.61 -6.30
CA GLY A 29 -10.87 -24.21 -7.15
C GLY A 29 -10.38 -23.69 -8.52
N PRO A 30 -11.29 -23.12 -9.32
CA PRO A 30 -10.92 -22.46 -10.57
C PRO A 30 -9.91 -21.36 -10.32
N ALA A 31 -8.86 -21.31 -11.14
CA ALA A 31 -7.85 -20.27 -11.05
C ALA A 31 -8.48 -18.90 -11.29
N ARG A 32 -8.33 -17.98 -10.34
CA ARG A 32 -8.72 -16.57 -10.48
C ARG A 32 -7.50 -15.69 -10.62
N LEU A 33 -7.71 -14.47 -11.13
CA LEU A 33 -6.64 -13.48 -11.25
C LEU A 33 -5.96 -13.25 -9.88
N PRO A 34 -4.61 -13.31 -9.81
CA PRO A 34 -3.88 -13.05 -8.59
C PRO A 34 -4.00 -11.58 -8.18
N VAL A 35 -3.77 -11.30 -6.91
CA VAL A 35 -3.73 -9.94 -6.34
C VAL A 35 -2.29 -9.60 -5.96
N VAL A 36 -1.78 -8.48 -6.46
CA VAL A 36 -0.53 -7.87 -5.97
C VAL A 36 -0.91 -6.71 -5.06
N ALA A 37 -0.66 -6.86 -3.76
CA ALA A 37 -0.97 -5.87 -2.74
C ALA A 37 0.28 -5.05 -2.37
N ILE A 38 0.18 -3.72 -2.45
CA ILE A 38 1.31 -2.79 -2.31
C ILE A 38 0.96 -1.73 -1.26
N HIS A 39 1.80 -1.66 -0.22
CA HIS A 39 1.57 -0.84 0.98
C HIS A 39 1.89 0.66 0.78
N GLY A 40 1.58 1.46 1.81
CA GLY A 40 1.90 2.90 1.87
C GLY A 40 3.37 3.22 2.18
N LEU A 41 3.74 4.51 2.19
CA LEU A 41 5.14 4.97 2.20
C LEU A 41 6.03 4.35 3.30
N THR A 42 5.56 4.37 4.54
CA THR A 42 6.26 3.91 5.76
C THR A 42 5.68 2.60 6.28
N ARG A 43 5.07 1.81 5.38
CA ARG A 43 4.36 0.59 5.71
C ARG A 43 5.07 -0.64 5.14
N ASN A 44 4.52 -1.82 5.39
CA ASN A 44 5.01 -3.10 4.89
C ASN A 44 3.81 -4.05 4.64
N SER A 45 4.09 -5.27 4.19
CA SER A 45 3.13 -6.33 3.87
C SER A 45 2.25 -6.78 5.04
N ALA A 46 2.59 -6.45 6.30
CA ALA A 46 1.76 -6.76 7.46
C ALA A 46 0.41 -6.01 7.45
N ASP A 47 0.31 -4.88 6.75
CA ASP A 47 -0.96 -4.16 6.59
C ASP A 47 -2.05 -5.00 5.92
N PHE A 48 -1.66 -6.02 5.15
CA PHE A 48 -2.60 -6.88 4.43
C PHE A 48 -2.93 -8.17 5.17
N GLU A 49 -2.46 -8.37 6.41
CA GLU A 49 -2.62 -9.64 7.12
C GLU A 49 -4.08 -10.02 7.40
N ALA A 50 -4.98 -9.04 7.49
CA ALA A 50 -6.41 -9.26 7.65
C ALA A 50 -7.11 -9.61 6.32
N ILE A 51 -6.78 -8.90 5.23
CA ILE A 51 -7.48 -9.05 3.95
C ILE A 51 -6.88 -10.14 3.05
N ALA A 52 -5.56 -10.33 3.06
CA ALA A 52 -4.89 -11.28 2.17
C ALA A 52 -5.35 -12.74 2.37
N PRO A 53 -5.53 -13.26 3.60
CA PRO A 53 -6.09 -14.60 3.80
C PRO A 53 -7.51 -14.75 3.24
N LEU A 54 -8.34 -13.70 3.31
CA LEU A 54 -9.71 -13.74 2.79
C LEU A 54 -9.73 -13.74 1.27
N LEU A 55 -8.87 -12.94 0.63
CA LEU A 55 -8.67 -12.95 -0.82
C LEU A 55 -8.12 -14.30 -1.29
N ALA A 56 -7.19 -14.89 -0.54
CA ALA A 56 -6.66 -16.23 -0.79
C ALA A 56 -7.77 -17.30 -0.74
N GLN A 57 -8.63 -17.23 0.28
CA GLN A 57 -9.80 -18.10 0.40
C GLN A 57 -10.80 -17.96 -0.76
N SER A 58 -10.85 -16.79 -1.43
CA SER A 58 -11.66 -16.62 -2.65
C SER A 58 -11.07 -17.28 -3.91
N GLY A 59 -9.93 -17.98 -3.80
CA GLY A 59 -9.26 -18.66 -4.91
C GLY A 59 -8.24 -17.79 -5.66
N ARG A 60 -7.84 -16.65 -5.09
CA ARG A 60 -6.82 -15.76 -5.68
C ARG A 60 -5.49 -15.93 -4.97
N ARG A 61 -4.40 -16.13 -5.71
CA ARG A 61 -3.06 -15.99 -5.10
C ARG A 61 -2.86 -14.54 -4.70
N VAL A 62 -2.32 -14.28 -3.50
CA VAL A 62 -2.03 -12.91 -3.04
C VAL A 62 -0.53 -12.75 -2.79
N LEU A 63 0.06 -11.73 -3.41
CA LEU A 63 1.43 -11.30 -3.14
C LEU A 63 1.37 -9.96 -2.41
N ALA A 64 1.53 -9.97 -1.09
CA ALA A 64 1.66 -8.76 -0.30
C ALA A 64 3.15 -8.37 -0.24
N VAL A 65 3.49 -7.30 -0.95
CA VAL A 65 4.87 -6.89 -1.27
C VAL A 65 5.40 -5.93 -0.23
N ASP A 66 6.66 -6.13 0.19
CA ASP A 66 7.48 -5.10 0.84
C ASP A 66 8.28 -4.35 -0.22
N ALA A 67 8.07 -3.04 -0.36
CA ALA A 67 8.90 -2.20 -1.23
C ALA A 67 10.35 -2.14 -0.69
N ARG A 68 11.33 -1.85 -1.56
CA ARG A 68 12.73 -1.65 -1.15
C ARG A 68 12.84 -0.73 0.08
N GLY A 69 13.67 -1.11 1.04
CA GLY A 69 13.85 -0.39 2.30
C GLY A 69 12.67 -0.47 3.28
N ARG A 70 11.68 -1.33 3.07
CA ARG A 70 10.57 -1.56 4.01
C ARG A 70 10.49 -3.03 4.38
N GLY A 71 10.03 -3.31 5.60
CA GLY A 71 9.84 -4.67 6.07
C GLY A 71 11.08 -5.53 5.89
N ARG A 72 10.90 -6.65 5.19
CA ARG A 72 11.92 -7.68 4.95
C ARG A 72 12.64 -7.55 3.62
N SER A 73 12.37 -6.48 2.86
CA SER A 73 13.10 -6.13 1.64
C SER A 73 14.39 -5.41 1.97
N ASP A 74 15.42 -5.65 1.16
CA ASP A 74 16.72 -5.02 1.33
C ASP A 74 16.63 -3.48 1.30
N ARG A 75 17.51 -2.86 2.08
CA ARG A 75 17.74 -1.41 2.04
C ARG A 75 18.65 -1.06 0.87
N ALA A 76 18.33 0.03 0.17
CA ALA A 76 19.11 0.50 -0.96
C ALA A 76 20.36 1.27 -0.47
N PRO A 77 21.57 0.94 -0.97
CA PRO A 77 22.78 1.73 -0.69
C PRO A 77 22.70 3.18 -1.17
N ASP A 78 21.94 3.43 -2.25
CA ASP A 78 21.60 4.77 -2.73
C ASP A 78 20.14 5.12 -2.34
N PRO A 79 19.95 5.99 -1.34
CA PRO A 79 18.63 6.49 -0.93
C PRO A 79 17.84 7.16 -2.05
N MET A 80 18.49 7.70 -3.09
CA MET A 80 17.80 8.32 -4.22
C MET A 80 17.03 7.34 -5.08
N THR A 81 17.25 6.03 -4.91
CA THR A 81 16.43 4.98 -5.53
C THR A 81 15.09 4.77 -4.82
N TYR A 82 14.85 5.40 -3.66
CA TYR A 82 13.56 5.39 -2.99
C TYR A 82 12.55 6.35 -3.65
N GLN A 83 12.18 6.05 -4.90
CA GLN A 83 11.23 6.87 -5.66
C GLN A 83 10.28 6.03 -6.54
N PRO A 84 9.09 6.58 -6.89
CA PRO A 84 8.07 5.82 -7.62
C PRO A 84 8.51 5.14 -8.92
N PRO A 85 9.33 5.76 -9.80
CA PRO A 85 9.79 5.09 -11.02
C PRO A 85 10.53 3.78 -10.73
N THR A 86 11.37 3.78 -9.70
CA THR A 86 12.13 2.60 -9.28
C THR A 86 11.21 1.53 -8.69
N TYR A 87 10.26 1.92 -7.86
CA TYR A 87 9.28 0.98 -7.30
C TYR A 87 8.43 0.29 -8.39
N VAL A 88 8.10 1.01 -9.47
CA VAL A 88 7.39 0.43 -10.63
C VAL A 88 8.26 -0.64 -11.32
N GLN A 89 9.57 -0.39 -11.46
CA GLN A 89 10.50 -1.38 -12.01
C GLN A 89 10.62 -2.63 -11.12
N ASP A 90 10.64 -2.45 -9.80
CA ASP A 90 10.68 -3.55 -8.84
C ASP A 90 9.44 -4.44 -8.93
N VAL A 91 8.25 -3.83 -9.05
CA VAL A 91 6.99 -4.56 -9.27
C VAL A 91 6.98 -5.25 -10.64
N ALA A 92 7.52 -4.62 -11.68
CA ALA A 92 7.66 -5.27 -12.98
C ALA A 92 8.59 -6.50 -12.92
N ALA A 93 9.67 -6.42 -12.12
CA ALA A 93 10.58 -7.54 -11.85
C ALA A 93 9.88 -8.67 -11.07
N LEU A 94 9.04 -8.34 -10.07
CA LEU A 94 8.21 -9.32 -9.36
C LEU A 94 7.32 -10.11 -10.32
N LEU A 95 6.60 -9.41 -11.21
CA LEU A 95 5.73 -10.06 -12.19
C LEU A 95 6.50 -11.03 -13.08
N LYS A 96 7.70 -10.63 -13.53
CA LYS A 96 8.59 -11.49 -14.33
C LYS A 96 9.03 -12.72 -13.52
N ALA A 97 9.50 -12.53 -12.29
CA ALA A 97 10.01 -13.59 -11.43
C ALA A 97 8.94 -14.61 -11.02
N THR A 98 7.67 -14.18 -10.93
CA THR A 98 6.54 -15.02 -10.51
C THR A 98 5.76 -15.61 -11.68
N GLY A 99 6.08 -15.25 -12.93
CA GLY A 99 5.33 -15.66 -14.11
C GLY A 99 3.93 -15.04 -14.20
N ILE A 100 3.64 -13.99 -13.41
CA ILE A 100 2.33 -13.34 -13.43
C ILE A 100 2.27 -12.40 -14.63
N GLU A 101 1.51 -12.81 -15.64
CA GLU A 101 1.29 -11.99 -16.84
C GLU A 101 0.26 -10.88 -16.60
N ARG A 102 -0.78 -11.17 -15.80
CA ARG A 102 -1.91 -10.27 -15.53
C ARG A 102 -2.45 -10.46 -14.10
N ALA A 103 -2.69 -9.37 -13.38
CA ALA A 103 -3.13 -9.38 -11.97
C ALA A 103 -4.09 -8.23 -11.64
N VAL A 104 -4.80 -8.36 -10.52
CA VAL A 104 -5.43 -7.25 -9.83
C VAL A 104 -4.38 -6.56 -8.96
N PHE A 105 -4.33 -5.23 -8.97
CA PHE A 105 -3.42 -4.45 -8.12
C PHE A 105 -4.19 -3.77 -7.01
N LEU A 106 -3.86 -4.07 -5.77
CA LEU A 106 -4.41 -3.43 -4.58
C LEU A 106 -3.35 -2.52 -3.98
N GLY A 107 -3.49 -1.21 -4.18
CA GLY A 107 -2.46 -0.24 -3.84
C GLY A 107 -2.95 0.78 -2.82
N THR A 108 -2.35 0.78 -1.63
CA THR A 108 -2.62 1.79 -0.58
C THR A 108 -1.64 2.93 -0.69
N SER A 109 -2.12 4.17 -0.75
CA SER A 109 -1.26 5.37 -0.75
C SER A 109 -0.18 5.29 -1.84
N MET A 110 1.11 5.22 -1.46
CA MET A 110 2.24 4.95 -2.36
C MET A 110 1.98 3.78 -3.33
N GLY A 111 1.38 2.67 -2.87
CA GLY A 111 1.04 1.52 -3.70
C GLY A 111 0.05 1.84 -4.83
N GLY A 112 -0.88 2.77 -4.60
CA GLY A 112 -1.77 3.26 -5.65
C GLY A 112 -1.03 4.10 -6.69
N LEU A 113 -0.06 4.93 -6.27
CA LEU A 113 0.80 5.68 -7.19
C LEU A 113 1.66 4.74 -8.06
N ILE A 114 2.21 3.69 -7.45
CA ILE A 114 2.95 2.63 -8.17
C ILE A 114 2.04 1.95 -9.19
N THR A 115 0.79 1.67 -8.82
CA THR A 115 -0.21 1.06 -9.73
C THR A 115 -0.52 1.97 -10.93
N MET A 116 -0.68 3.28 -10.70
CA MET A 116 -0.86 4.26 -11.79
C MET A 116 0.38 4.35 -12.70
N GLY A 117 1.59 4.34 -12.11
CA GLY A 117 2.85 4.30 -12.85
C GLY A 117 3.00 3.03 -13.70
N LEU A 118 2.65 1.87 -13.12
CA LEU A 118 2.66 0.59 -13.83
C LEU A 118 1.70 0.60 -15.02
N ALA A 119 0.55 1.27 -14.92
CA ALA A 119 -0.38 1.42 -16.04
C ALA A 119 0.23 2.20 -17.22
N ALA A 120 1.23 3.05 -16.98
CA ALA A 120 1.93 3.73 -18.06
C ALA A 120 2.91 2.82 -18.80
N VAL A 121 3.63 1.95 -18.09
CA VAL A 121 4.74 1.17 -18.67
C VAL A 121 4.34 -0.27 -19.03
N LYS A 122 3.43 -0.90 -18.28
CA LYS A 122 3.00 -2.29 -18.46
C LYS A 122 1.48 -2.45 -18.31
N PRO A 123 0.65 -1.70 -19.07
CA PRO A 123 -0.81 -1.68 -18.89
C PRO A 123 -1.48 -3.05 -19.01
N ARG A 124 -0.94 -3.94 -19.85
CA ARG A 124 -1.47 -5.30 -20.05
C ARG A 124 -1.35 -6.19 -18.81
N ALA A 125 -0.44 -5.87 -17.89
CA ALA A 125 -0.30 -6.61 -16.64
C ALA A 125 -1.41 -6.32 -15.64
N ILE A 126 -2.17 -5.24 -15.83
CA ILE A 126 -3.22 -4.83 -14.90
C ILE A 126 -4.57 -5.33 -15.45
N ALA A 127 -5.17 -6.33 -14.80
CA ALA A 127 -6.54 -6.72 -15.06
C ALA A 127 -7.53 -5.70 -14.51
N ALA A 128 -7.31 -5.31 -13.25
CA ALA A 128 -8.12 -4.36 -12.50
C ALA A 128 -7.26 -3.70 -11.42
N ALA A 129 -7.73 -2.59 -10.85
CA ALA A 129 -7.04 -1.91 -9.77
C ALA A 129 -7.99 -1.51 -8.63
N ILE A 130 -7.54 -1.71 -7.40
CA ILE A 130 -8.14 -1.20 -6.18
C ILE A 130 -7.16 -0.15 -5.65
N ILE A 131 -7.57 1.11 -5.71
CA ILE A 131 -6.79 2.26 -5.25
C ILE A 131 -7.33 2.67 -3.89
N ASN A 132 -6.54 2.45 -2.84
CA ASN A 132 -6.91 2.75 -1.47
C ASN A 132 -6.31 4.10 -1.02
N ASP A 133 -7.20 5.08 -0.93
CA ASP A 133 -7.03 6.42 -0.37
C ASP A 133 -5.87 7.24 -0.96
N VAL A 134 -5.77 7.22 -2.28
CA VAL A 134 -4.85 8.08 -3.04
C VAL A 134 -5.43 8.46 -4.39
N GLY A 135 -5.04 9.62 -4.89
CA GLY A 135 -5.49 10.15 -6.17
C GLY A 135 -4.35 10.62 -7.06
N PRO A 136 -4.69 11.05 -8.30
CA PRO A 136 -3.74 11.70 -9.20
C PRO A 136 -3.31 13.11 -8.75
N GLU A 137 -4.00 13.63 -7.73
CA GLU A 137 -3.68 14.80 -6.93
C GLU A 137 -3.73 14.35 -5.46
N VAL A 138 -2.95 15.02 -4.61
CA VAL A 138 -2.91 14.78 -3.16
C VAL A 138 -2.98 16.11 -2.43
N ALA A 139 -3.74 16.16 -1.35
CA ALA A 139 -3.90 17.36 -0.54
C ALA A 139 -2.61 17.69 0.23
N ARG A 140 -2.30 18.98 0.33
CA ARG A 140 -1.07 19.48 0.98
C ARG A 140 -1.02 19.12 2.46
N GLU A 141 -2.16 19.07 3.13
CA GLU A 141 -2.29 18.73 4.55
C GLU A 141 -1.73 17.34 4.86
N GLY A 142 -2.25 16.30 4.21
CA GLY A 142 -1.75 14.93 4.37
C GLY A 142 -0.28 14.79 3.96
N LEU A 143 0.16 15.47 2.90
CA LEU A 143 1.58 15.49 2.52
C LEU A 143 2.48 16.09 3.61
N ALA A 144 2.08 17.22 4.18
CA ALA A 144 2.84 17.88 5.24
C ALA A 144 2.91 17.01 6.50
N ARG A 145 1.81 16.36 6.88
CA ARG A 145 1.78 15.41 7.99
C ARG A 145 2.72 14.23 7.75
N ILE A 146 2.67 13.61 6.57
CA ILE A 146 3.54 12.48 6.21
C ILE A 146 5.02 12.90 6.24
N ALA A 147 5.34 14.07 5.68
CA ALA A 147 6.70 14.60 5.68
C ALA A 147 7.22 14.89 7.11
N ALA A 148 6.34 15.30 8.03
CA ALA A 148 6.72 15.66 9.39
C ALA A 148 7.24 14.48 10.23
N TYR A 149 6.75 13.25 10.00
CA TYR A 149 7.20 12.07 10.75
C TYR A 149 8.12 11.13 9.97
N SER A 150 8.09 11.16 8.63
CA SER A 150 8.84 10.20 7.82
C SER A 150 10.35 10.38 7.98
N GLY A 151 11.03 9.29 8.33
CA GLY A 151 12.48 9.25 8.52
C GLY A 151 13.00 10.02 9.74
N GLN A 152 12.10 10.47 10.64
CA GLN A 152 12.51 11.04 11.92
C GLN A 152 12.96 9.94 12.89
N PRO A 153 13.96 10.20 13.74
CA PRO A 153 14.30 9.30 14.83
C PRO A 153 13.11 9.16 15.80
N VAL A 154 12.95 7.97 16.37
CA VAL A 154 11.90 7.69 17.35
C VAL A 154 12.51 7.01 18.56
N ASP A 155 11.99 7.33 19.74
CA ASP A 155 12.38 6.70 20.99
C ASP A 155 11.26 5.74 21.44
N THR A 156 11.42 4.46 21.10
CA THR A 156 10.44 3.41 21.37
C THR A 156 11.07 2.23 22.12
N PRO A 157 11.48 2.40 23.39
CA PRO A 157 12.20 1.36 24.14
C PRO A 157 11.31 0.15 24.51
N THR A 158 9.98 0.30 24.39
CA THR A 158 9.00 -0.74 24.71
C THR A 158 7.89 -0.78 23.66
N TRP A 159 7.17 -1.91 23.59
CA TRP A 159 5.99 -2.02 22.72
C TRP A 159 4.87 -1.04 23.09
N ALA A 160 4.74 -0.67 24.36
CA ALA A 160 3.82 0.37 24.80
C ALA A 160 4.21 1.75 24.23
N ALA A 161 5.51 2.08 24.22
CA ALA A 161 6.00 3.31 23.59
C ALA A 161 5.81 3.29 22.06
N ALA A 162 5.99 2.12 21.43
CA ALA A 162 5.70 1.94 20.00
C ALA A 162 4.21 2.14 19.67
N ALA A 163 3.29 1.61 20.49
CA ALA A 163 1.85 1.82 20.35
C ALA A 163 1.47 3.29 20.56
N ALA A 164 2.06 3.97 21.56
CA ALA A 164 1.86 5.39 21.77
C ALA A 164 2.33 6.24 20.58
N TYR A 165 3.50 5.92 20.00
CA TYR A 165 4.00 6.58 18.79
C TYR A 165 3.11 6.31 17.57
N ALA A 166 2.69 5.06 17.38
CA ALA A 166 1.76 4.68 16.31
C ALA A 166 0.44 5.47 16.42
N ARG A 167 -0.10 5.60 17.63
CA ARG A 167 -1.27 6.44 17.92
C ARG A 167 -0.99 7.91 17.61
N GLN A 168 0.14 8.46 18.05
CA GLN A 168 0.48 9.86 17.83
C GLN A 168 0.41 10.26 16.35
N ILE A 169 0.94 9.43 15.44
CA ILE A 169 1.02 9.78 14.02
C ILE A 169 -0.22 9.37 13.20
N ASN A 170 -1.09 8.50 13.74
CA ASN A 170 -2.25 7.93 13.03
C ASN A 170 -3.62 8.18 13.68
N ALA A 171 -3.71 8.71 14.91
CA ALA A 171 -5.01 8.91 15.58
C ALA A 171 -5.94 9.84 14.79
N VAL A 172 -5.38 10.75 13.99
CA VAL A 172 -6.17 11.57 13.05
C VAL A 172 -6.90 10.72 12.01
N ALA A 173 -6.34 9.57 11.60
CA ALA A 173 -6.97 8.65 10.67
C ALA A 173 -7.91 7.65 11.36
N PHE A 174 -7.61 7.26 12.61
CA PHE A 174 -8.35 6.23 13.33
C PHE A 174 -8.84 6.74 14.70
N PRO A 175 -9.79 7.69 14.75
CA PRO A 175 -10.29 8.25 16.00
C PRO A 175 -11.07 7.24 16.86
N HIS A 176 -11.49 6.12 16.27
CA HIS A 176 -12.26 5.07 16.91
C HIS A 176 -11.39 3.95 17.50
N TYR A 177 -10.08 3.94 17.24
CA TYR A 177 -9.18 2.90 17.76
C TYR A 177 -9.00 2.99 19.28
N ALA A 178 -9.18 1.86 19.94
CA ALA A 178 -8.86 1.65 21.34
C ALA A 178 -7.40 1.20 21.53
N ASP A 179 -6.95 1.07 22.78
CA ASP A 179 -5.55 0.73 23.09
C ASP A 179 -5.12 -0.62 22.49
N ALA A 180 -6.01 -1.62 22.47
CA ALA A 180 -5.72 -2.92 21.85
C ALA A 180 -5.54 -2.84 20.31
N ASP A 181 -6.25 -1.91 19.66
CA ASP A 181 -6.07 -1.66 18.23
C ASP A 181 -4.71 -1.03 17.97
N TRP A 182 -4.27 -0.11 18.84
CA TRP A 182 -2.94 0.50 18.77
C TRP A 182 -1.81 -0.49 19.03
N ASP A 183 -2.01 -1.44 19.96
CA ASP A 183 -1.05 -2.53 20.17
C ASP A 183 -0.90 -3.40 18.92
N THR A 184 -2.01 -3.74 18.27
CA THR A 184 -2.01 -4.52 17.02
C THR A 184 -1.37 -3.71 15.89
N PHE A 185 -1.74 -2.45 15.74
CA PHE A 185 -1.21 -1.57 14.72
C PHE A 185 0.30 -1.35 14.90
N ALA A 186 0.79 -1.23 16.13
CA ALA A 186 2.22 -1.13 16.43
C ALA A 186 2.98 -2.36 15.89
N ARG A 187 2.43 -3.57 15.99
CA ARG A 187 3.06 -4.79 15.44
C ARG A 187 3.10 -4.83 13.91
N ARG A 188 2.32 -3.99 13.23
CA ARG A 188 2.41 -3.78 11.78
C ARG A 188 3.38 -2.67 11.40
N VAL A 189 3.70 -1.75 12.32
CA VAL A 189 4.56 -0.57 12.08
C VAL A 189 6.01 -0.83 12.47
N PHE A 190 6.20 -1.61 13.52
CA PHE A 190 7.50 -1.87 14.12
C PHE A 190 7.87 -3.34 13.95
N ARG A 191 9.18 -3.59 13.98
CA ARG A 191 9.76 -4.90 14.18
C ARG A 191 10.63 -4.90 15.44
N GLU A 192 10.95 -6.08 15.91
CA GLU A 192 11.92 -6.25 16.99
C GLU A 192 13.33 -5.87 16.50
N GLY A 193 14.00 -4.99 17.25
CA GLY A 193 15.38 -4.58 17.05
C GLY A 193 16.36 -5.61 17.62
N THR A 194 17.66 -5.38 17.39
CA THR A 194 18.73 -6.29 17.86
C THR A 194 18.81 -6.42 19.37
N GLU A 195 18.40 -5.38 20.09
CA GLU A 195 18.36 -5.34 21.57
C GLU A 195 16.96 -5.64 22.12
N GLY A 196 16.04 -6.17 21.30
CA GLY A 196 14.65 -6.47 21.67
C GLY A 196 13.72 -5.25 21.69
N ALA A 197 14.25 -4.03 21.65
CA ALA A 197 13.46 -2.81 21.54
C ALA A 197 12.76 -2.70 20.17
N PRO A 198 11.48 -2.29 20.10
CA PRO A 198 10.81 -2.03 18.83
C PRO A 198 11.47 -0.92 18.04
N ILE A 199 11.68 -1.15 16.75
CA ILE A 199 12.16 -0.13 15.79
C ILE A 199 11.25 -0.10 14.56
N LEU A 200 11.12 1.08 13.94
CA LEU A 200 10.32 1.24 12.74
C LEU A 200 10.76 0.26 11.65
N ASP A 201 9.80 -0.40 11.03
CA ASP A 201 10.09 -1.46 10.06
C ASP A 201 10.26 -0.91 8.64
N TYR A 202 11.11 0.11 8.53
CA TYR A 202 11.58 0.70 7.29
C TYR A 202 12.95 1.37 7.47
N ASP A 203 13.57 1.73 6.36
CA ASP A 203 14.82 2.48 6.31
C ASP A 203 14.55 3.99 6.45
N PRO A 204 15.03 4.71 7.49
CA PRO A 204 14.80 6.14 7.63
C PRO A 204 15.20 6.96 6.39
N ASP A 205 16.12 6.44 5.57
CA ASP A 205 16.57 7.10 4.35
C ASP A 205 15.53 7.16 3.22
N ILE A 206 14.37 6.49 3.35
CA ILE A 206 13.24 6.70 2.42
C ILE A 206 12.74 8.15 2.42
N ALA A 207 13.08 8.93 3.45
CA ALA A 207 12.77 10.35 3.52
C ALA A 207 13.78 11.25 2.79
N VAL A 208 14.95 10.74 2.37
CA VAL A 208 15.97 11.53 1.66
C VAL A 208 15.42 12.11 0.34
N PRO A 209 14.78 11.32 -0.56
CA PRO A 209 14.24 11.89 -1.80
C PRO A 209 13.09 12.88 -1.53
N ILE A 210 12.30 12.65 -0.47
CA ILE A 210 11.19 13.53 -0.08
C ILE A 210 11.74 14.91 0.33
N ARG A 211 12.79 14.94 1.16
CA ARG A 211 13.46 16.18 1.56
C ARG A 211 14.15 16.86 0.37
N ALA A 212 14.80 16.09 -0.50
CA ALA A 212 15.49 16.62 -1.68
C ALA A 212 14.53 17.23 -2.72
N ALA A 213 13.34 16.64 -2.89
CA ALA A 213 12.30 17.13 -3.77
C ALA A 213 11.71 18.49 -3.30
N GLY A 214 11.68 18.72 -1.99
CA GLY A 214 11.08 19.90 -1.38
C GLY A 214 9.55 19.94 -1.56
N GLU A 215 8.88 20.91 -0.92
CA GLU A 215 7.41 21.02 -0.91
C GLU A 215 6.78 21.14 -2.31
N LYS A 216 7.53 21.67 -3.28
CA LYS A 216 7.03 21.96 -4.65
C LYS A 216 7.01 20.76 -5.59
N ALA A 217 7.73 19.67 -5.29
CA ALA A 217 7.85 18.52 -6.20
C ALA A 217 7.06 17.27 -5.75
N LEU A 218 6.35 17.34 -4.62
CA LEU A 218 5.59 16.21 -4.06
C LEU A 218 4.18 16.04 -4.66
N VAL A 219 3.76 16.91 -5.58
CA VAL A 219 2.45 16.81 -6.26
C VAL A 219 2.67 16.54 -7.75
N PRO A 220 3.09 15.32 -8.15
CA PRO A 220 3.10 14.98 -9.56
C PRO A 220 1.66 15.04 -10.08
N ASN A 221 1.43 15.77 -11.17
CA ASN A 221 0.16 15.69 -11.89
C ASN A 221 0.05 14.28 -12.51
N LEU A 222 -0.60 13.37 -11.81
CA LEU A 222 -0.75 11.97 -12.24
C LEU A 222 -2.06 11.73 -13.00
N TRP A 223 -2.79 12.78 -13.38
CA TRP A 223 -4.03 12.64 -14.16
C TRP A 223 -3.85 11.84 -15.46
N PRO A 224 -2.75 12.00 -16.23
CA PRO A 224 -2.54 11.17 -17.42
C PRO A 224 -2.39 9.68 -17.07
N PHE A 225 -1.72 9.36 -15.95
CA PHE A 225 -1.52 8.00 -15.47
C PHE A 225 -2.82 7.38 -14.98
N PHE A 226 -3.58 8.12 -14.16
CA PHE A 226 -4.91 7.70 -13.70
C PHE A 226 -5.88 7.51 -14.87
N SER A 227 -5.93 8.46 -15.81
CA SER A 227 -6.78 8.34 -17.01
C SER A 227 -6.39 7.14 -17.85
N LYS A 228 -5.08 6.83 -17.94
CA LYS A 228 -4.61 5.63 -18.63
C LYS A 228 -4.96 4.37 -17.86
N LEU A 229 -4.89 4.36 -16.53
CA LEU A 229 -5.31 3.23 -15.70
C LEU A 229 -6.80 2.92 -15.86
N ALA A 230 -7.66 3.93 -15.69
CA ALA A 230 -9.10 3.80 -15.74
C ALA A 230 -9.66 3.61 -17.16
N ARG A 231 -8.86 3.83 -18.21
CA ARG A 231 -9.28 3.59 -19.60
C ARG A 231 -9.30 2.10 -19.91
N GLY A 232 -10.51 1.55 -19.96
CA GLY A 232 -10.80 0.19 -20.40
C GLY A 232 -10.46 -0.90 -19.39
N ARG A 233 -10.35 -0.54 -18.11
CA ARG A 233 -10.09 -1.47 -16.99
C ARG A 233 -10.97 -1.11 -15.80
N PRO A 234 -11.53 -2.10 -15.10
CA PRO A 234 -12.23 -1.88 -13.84
C PRO A 234 -11.28 -1.25 -12.80
N VAL A 235 -11.76 -0.21 -12.13
CA VAL A 235 -11.06 0.44 -11.02
C VAL A 235 -12.04 0.63 -9.87
N LEU A 236 -11.62 0.26 -8.66
CA LEU A 236 -12.29 0.61 -7.41
C LEU A 236 -11.45 1.67 -6.69
N LEU A 237 -12.07 2.79 -6.32
CA LEU A 237 -11.51 3.77 -5.40
C LEU A 237 -12.13 3.56 -4.02
N ILE A 238 -11.29 3.28 -3.02
CA ILE A 238 -11.66 3.27 -1.61
C ILE A 238 -11.13 4.58 -1.00
N ARG A 239 -11.99 5.33 -0.32
CA ARG A 239 -11.65 6.59 0.33
C ARG A 239 -12.05 6.54 1.81
N GLY A 240 -11.17 6.98 2.70
CA GLY A 240 -11.58 7.30 4.07
C GLY A 240 -12.37 8.61 4.10
N GLU A 241 -13.55 8.63 4.73
CA GLU A 241 -14.39 9.82 4.86
C GLU A 241 -13.59 11.04 5.35
N ARG A 242 -12.68 10.80 6.30
CA ARG A 242 -11.86 11.79 6.99
C ARG A 242 -10.46 11.93 6.40
N SER A 243 -10.23 11.47 5.17
CA SER A 243 -8.91 11.53 4.54
C SER A 243 -8.44 12.97 4.37
N ASP A 244 -7.25 13.25 4.90
CA ASP A 244 -6.51 14.51 4.75
C ASP A 244 -5.55 14.48 3.54
N LEU A 245 -5.50 13.36 2.82
CA LEU A 245 -4.67 13.17 1.62
C LEU A 245 -5.53 13.12 0.34
N LEU A 246 -6.58 12.30 0.34
CA LEU A 246 -7.55 12.20 -0.76
C LEU A 246 -8.85 12.92 -0.36
N SER A 247 -8.92 14.22 -0.66
CA SER A 247 -10.11 15.01 -0.35
C SER A 247 -11.33 14.54 -1.16
N ALA A 248 -12.54 14.83 -0.64
CA ALA A 248 -13.79 14.55 -1.34
C ALA A 248 -13.84 15.21 -2.73
N ASP A 249 -13.26 16.41 -2.88
CA ASP A 249 -13.18 17.11 -4.16
C ASP A 249 -12.30 16.40 -5.19
N ILE A 250 -11.14 15.89 -4.75
CA ILE A 250 -10.24 15.11 -5.60
C ILE A 250 -10.94 13.81 -6.03
N ALA A 251 -11.58 13.10 -5.08
CA ALA A 251 -12.33 11.88 -5.39
C ALA A 251 -13.51 12.14 -6.35
N ALA A 252 -14.25 13.23 -6.15
CA ALA A 252 -15.32 13.64 -7.06
C ALA A 252 -14.78 13.94 -8.47
N LYS A 253 -13.62 14.57 -8.58
CA LYS A 253 -12.94 14.81 -9.86
C LYS A 253 -12.50 13.50 -10.53
N MET A 254 -11.99 12.53 -9.76
CA MET A 254 -11.64 11.20 -10.26
C MET A 254 -12.88 10.49 -10.83
N ARG A 255 -14.00 10.50 -10.10
CA ARG A 255 -15.29 9.92 -10.55
C ARG A 255 -15.81 10.58 -11.82
N ARG A 256 -15.69 11.91 -11.96
CA ARG A 256 -16.04 12.61 -13.22
C ARG A 256 -15.15 12.20 -14.40
N LYS A 257 -13.86 11.92 -14.15
CA LYS A 257 -12.90 11.50 -15.19
C LYS A 257 -12.98 10.02 -15.54
N ALA A 258 -13.48 9.19 -14.63
CA ALA A 258 -13.69 7.76 -14.82
C ALA A 258 -15.11 7.35 -14.35
N PRO A 259 -16.16 7.59 -15.15
CA PRO A 259 -17.54 7.34 -14.73
C PRO A 259 -17.86 5.87 -14.42
N GLY A 260 -17.10 4.92 -14.98
CA GLY A 260 -17.22 3.48 -14.68
C GLY A 260 -16.36 3.01 -13.51
N MET A 261 -15.71 3.91 -12.77
CA MET A 261 -14.94 3.57 -11.58
C MET A 261 -15.90 3.31 -10.41
N ALA A 262 -15.78 2.14 -9.78
CA ALA A 262 -16.45 1.84 -8.54
C ALA A 262 -15.90 2.73 -7.40
N TYR A 263 -16.74 3.06 -6.43
CA TYR A 263 -16.38 3.97 -5.35
C TYR A 263 -16.97 3.50 -4.03
N ALA A 264 -16.12 3.43 -3.00
CA ALA A 264 -16.52 3.18 -1.63
C ALA A 264 -15.92 4.24 -0.71
N GLU A 265 -16.74 4.80 0.17
CA GLU A 265 -16.31 5.72 1.22
C GLU A 265 -16.47 5.04 2.58
N ILE A 266 -15.41 5.08 3.39
CA ILE A 266 -15.33 4.38 4.67
C ILE A 266 -15.60 5.39 5.80
N PRO A 267 -16.75 5.30 6.50
CA PRO A 267 -17.13 6.26 7.53
C PRO A 267 -16.14 6.30 8.70
N GLY A 268 -15.85 7.49 9.23
CA GLY A 268 -15.02 7.66 10.42
C GLY A 268 -13.52 7.35 10.26
N VAL A 269 -13.06 6.94 9.07
CA VAL A 269 -11.67 6.58 8.79
C VAL A 269 -10.99 7.65 7.93
N GLY A 270 -9.72 7.97 8.21
CA GLY A 270 -8.90 8.90 7.44
C GLY A 270 -7.87 8.18 6.54
N HIS A 271 -6.73 8.84 6.26
CA HIS A 271 -5.68 8.26 5.43
C HIS A 271 -4.86 7.21 6.21
N ALA A 272 -4.97 5.92 5.92
CA ALA A 272 -5.85 5.27 4.92
C ALA A 272 -6.66 4.13 5.58
N PRO A 273 -7.83 3.76 5.02
CA PRO A 273 -8.53 2.54 5.42
C PRO A 273 -7.62 1.31 5.44
N MET A 274 -7.77 0.47 6.45
CA MET A 274 -6.96 -0.73 6.68
C MET A 274 -7.47 -1.96 5.93
N LEU A 275 -8.62 -1.83 5.27
CA LEU A 275 -9.26 -2.84 4.42
C LEU A 275 -9.82 -4.04 5.20
N ASP A 276 -9.88 -3.93 6.52
CA ASP A 276 -10.59 -4.83 7.43
C ASP A 276 -11.95 -4.25 7.88
N GLU A 277 -12.25 -3.00 7.54
CA GLU A 277 -13.57 -2.41 7.72
C GLU A 277 -14.61 -3.19 6.91
N ALA A 278 -15.84 -3.28 7.41
CA ALA A 278 -16.89 -4.08 6.77
C ALA A 278 -17.24 -3.55 5.38
N GLU A 279 -17.33 -2.22 5.25
CA GLU A 279 -17.62 -1.49 4.02
C GLU A 279 -16.49 -1.66 2.99
N ALA A 280 -15.23 -1.57 3.44
CA ALA A 280 -14.07 -1.76 2.57
C ALA A 280 -14.02 -3.21 2.05
N ARG A 281 -14.21 -4.19 2.93
CA ARG A 281 -14.27 -5.61 2.55
C ARG A 281 -15.40 -5.89 1.58
N ALA A 282 -16.61 -5.41 1.86
CA ALA A 282 -17.76 -5.58 0.99
C ALA A 282 -17.49 -5.04 -0.42
N ALA A 283 -17.00 -3.79 -0.51
CA ALA A 283 -16.67 -3.16 -1.79
C ALA A 283 -15.58 -3.93 -2.56
N ILE A 284 -14.54 -4.41 -1.87
CA ILE A 284 -13.47 -5.20 -2.50
C ILE A 284 -14.04 -6.50 -3.08
N PHE A 285 -14.81 -7.27 -2.31
CA PHE A 285 -15.33 -8.55 -2.77
C PHE A 285 -16.41 -8.42 -3.83
N GLU A 286 -17.25 -7.39 -3.77
CA GLU A 286 -18.21 -7.06 -4.83
C GLU A 286 -17.46 -6.73 -6.13
N PHE A 287 -16.52 -5.80 -6.08
CA PHE A 287 -15.68 -5.44 -7.23
C PHE A 287 -14.94 -6.65 -7.81
N LEU A 288 -14.38 -7.50 -6.94
CA LEU A 288 -13.64 -8.68 -7.37
C LEU A 288 -14.53 -9.72 -8.07
N ARG A 289 -15.84 -9.75 -7.82
CA ARG A 289 -16.75 -10.66 -8.56
C ARG A 289 -16.98 -10.22 -10.00
N GLU A 290 -16.84 -8.93 -10.29
CA GLU A 290 -17.08 -8.36 -11.62
C GLU A 290 -15.88 -8.47 -12.56
N VAL A 291 -14.69 -8.75 -12.01
CA VAL A 291 -13.41 -8.76 -12.74
C VAL A 291 -12.87 -10.17 -13.02
N ASP A 292 -13.58 -11.21 -12.57
CA ASP A 292 -13.25 -12.62 -12.84
C ASP A 292 -13.59 -13.07 -14.27
#